data_AF-A0A2V6PIZ3-F1
#
_entry.id   AF-A0A2V6PIZ3-F1
#
_cell.length_a   1.000
_cell.length_b   1.000
_cell.length_c   1.000
_cell.angle_alpha   90.00
_cell.angle_beta   90.00
_cell.angle_gamma   90.00
#
_symmetry.space_group_name_H-M   'P 1'
#
loop_
_entity.id
_entity.type
_entity.pdbx_description
1 polymer ?
#
loop_
_entity_poly.entity_id
_entity_poly.type
_entity_poly.pdbx_seq_one_letter_code
_entity_poly.pdbx_strand_id
1 'polypeptide(L)'
;MWKALENVSARVADDGRLFIAIYNDQKEISRVWKAVKRLYNASALPVRVLLLLICGAYFEMGSAIKRLARIQNPLPFRRWADYKKGRGMSVWHDLVDWVGGYPFEVAKPEEVFNFYYSKGFILTKLKTCAGSLGCNEFVFLKLGRVLF
;
A
#
# COMPACT_ATOMS: atom_id res chain seq x y z
N MET A 1 10.56 -5.88 -7.53
CA MET A 1 9.21 -5.65 -8.10
C MET A 1 9.12 -5.83 -9.61
N TRP A 2 9.93 -5.14 -10.43
CA TRP A 2 9.78 -5.12 -11.90
C TRP A 2 9.75 -6.48 -12.58
N LYS A 3 10.54 -7.46 -12.09
CA LYS A 3 10.50 -8.82 -12.61
C LYS A 3 9.13 -9.50 -12.41
N ALA A 4 8.47 -9.26 -11.28
CA ALA A 4 7.14 -9.78 -11.04
C ALA A 4 6.12 -9.13 -11.99
N LEU A 5 6.23 -7.82 -12.21
CA LEU A 5 5.38 -7.10 -13.18
C LEU A 5 5.57 -7.64 -14.61
N GLU A 6 6.80 -7.92 -15.01
CA GLU A 6 7.11 -8.54 -16.31
C GLU A 6 6.50 -9.94 -16.45
N ASN A 7 6.65 -10.77 -15.42
CA ASN A 7 6.10 -12.13 -15.43
C ASN A 7 4.58 -12.12 -15.59
N VAL A 8 3.89 -11.15 -14.98
CA VAL A 8 2.45 -10.99 -15.12
C VAL A 8 2.07 -10.46 -16.51
N SER A 9 2.83 -9.50 -17.07
CA SER A 9 2.58 -8.98 -18.43
C SER A 9 2.47 -10.08 -19.48
N ALA A 10 3.34 -11.10 -19.41
CA ALA A 10 3.39 -12.21 -20.36
C ALA A 10 2.19 -13.17 -20.25
N ARG A 11 1.37 -13.06 -19.21
CA ARG A 11 0.20 -13.93 -18.94
C ARG A 11 -1.13 -13.26 -19.26
N VAL A 12 -1.10 -12.00 -19.69
CA VAL A 12 -2.29 -11.30 -20.14
C VAL A 12 -2.53 -11.70 -21.61
N ALA A 13 -3.71 -12.25 -21.88
CA ALA A 13 -4.15 -12.52 -23.25
C ALA A 13 -4.23 -11.22 -24.06
N ASP A 14 -4.17 -11.34 -25.38
CA ASP A 14 -4.46 -10.23 -26.28
C ASP A 14 -5.90 -9.73 -26.03
N ASP A 15 -6.08 -8.42 -26.04
CA ASP A 15 -7.31 -7.71 -25.62
C ASP A 15 -7.74 -7.98 -24.15
N GLY A 16 -6.86 -8.61 -23.38
CA GLY A 16 -7.03 -8.87 -21.96
C GLY A 16 -6.75 -7.65 -21.10
N ARG A 17 -7.31 -7.65 -19.87
CA ARG A 17 -7.11 -6.58 -18.89
C ARG A 17 -6.20 -7.00 -17.76
N LEU A 18 -5.39 -6.06 -17.30
CA LEU A 18 -4.49 -6.22 -16.18
C LEU A 18 -4.81 -5.20 -15.09
N PHE A 19 -5.13 -5.69 -13.90
CA PHE A 19 -5.44 -4.89 -12.71
C PHE A 19 -4.27 -4.97 -11.73
N ILE A 20 -3.68 -3.83 -11.38
CA ILE A 20 -2.50 -3.77 -10.53
C ILE A 20 -2.65 -2.63 -9.52
N ALA A 21 -2.21 -2.88 -8.29
CA ALA A 21 -2.00 -1.85 -7.28
C ALA A 21 -0.54 -1.89 -6.81
N ILE A 22 0.15 -0.75 -6.80
CA ILE A 22 1.55 -0.62 -6.35
C ILE A 22 1.66 0.52 -5.36
N TYR A 23 2.43 0.31 -4.29
CA TYR A 23 2.68 1.35 -3.30
C TYR A 23 3.23 2.62 -3.95
N ASN A 24 2.64 3.75 -3.58
CA ASN A 24 3.04 5.06 -4.09
C ASN A 24 4.44 5.42 -3.59
N ASP A 25 5.33 5.84 -4.49
CA ASP A 25 6.64 6.33 -4.09
C ASP A 25 6.57 7.76 -3.51
N GLN A 26 6.84 7.87 -2.22
CA GLN A 26 6.95 9.13 -1.46
C GLN A 26 8.41 9.47 -1.11
N LYS A 27 9.38 8.94 -1.88
CA LYS A 27 10.82 9.23 -1.76
C LYS A 27 11.37 8.84 -0.37
N GLU A 28 11.70 9.83 0.46
CA GLU A 28 12.25 9.64 1.81
C GLU A 28 11.29 8.88 2.72
N ILE A 29 9.99 9.20 2.64
CA ILE A 29 8.96 8.54 3.45
C ILE A 29 8.92 7.05 3.13
N SER A 30 9.00 6.69 1.84
CA SER A 30 9.06 5.29 1.41
C SER A 30 10.30 4.57 1.93
N ARG A 31 11.47 5.25 1.96
CA ARG A 31 12.72 4.69 2.50
C ARG A 31 12.64 4.44 4.01
N VAL A 32 12.08 5.38 4.77
CA VAL A 32 11.85 5.21 6.21
C VAL A 32 10.93 4.02 6.46
N TRP A 33 9.79 3.94 5.77
CA TRP A 33 8.88 2.79 5.93
C TRP A 33 9.52 1.47 5.51
N LYS A 34 10.32 1.44 4.44
CA LYS A 34 11.08 0.24 4.04
C LYS A 34 12.02 -0.20 5.16
N ALA A 35 12.73 0.73 5.80
CA ALA A 35 13.63 0.44 6.92
C ALA A 35 12.88 -0.08 8.14
N VAL A 36 11.77 0.58 8.54
CA VAL A 36 10.92 0.14 9.67
C VAL A 36 10.40 -1.29 9.43
N LYS A 37 9.85 -1.55 8.24
CA LYS A 37 9.33 -2.87 7.86
C LYS A 37 10.41 -3.94 7.86
N ARG A 38 11.60 -3.62 7.31
CA ARG A 38 12.74 -4.54 7.31
C ARG A 38 13.23 -4.83 8.73
N LEU A 39 13.35 -3.81 9.58
CA LEU A 39 13.75 -3.95 10.97
C LEU A 39 12.74 -4.82 11.73
N TYR A 40 11.44 -4.56 11.58
CA TYR A 40 10.38 -5.35 12.21
C TYR A 40 10.50 -6.85 11.85
N ASN A 41 10.67 -7.16 10.56
CA ASN A 41 10.76 -8.56 10.10
C ASN A 41 12.05 -9.27 10.52
N ALA A 42 13.16 -8.52 10.71
CA ALA A 42 14.44 -9.07 11.12
C ALA A 42 14.62 -9.17 12.65
N SER A 43 13.67 -8.65 13.43
CA SER A 43 13.84 -8.47 14.87
C SER A 43 13.16 -9.56 15.71
N ALA A 44 13.70 -9.78 16.91
CA ALA A 44 13.05 -10.60 17.94
C ALA A 44 11.78 -9.92 18.51
N LEU A 45 10.96 -10.71 19.21
CA LEU A 45 9.65 -10.30 19.72
C LEU A 45 9.65 -8.97 20.49
N PRO A 46 10.59 -8.67 21.41
CA PRO A 46 10.56 -7.42 22.17
C PRO A 46 10.65 -6.17 21.29
N VAL A 47 11.55 -6.20 20.31
CA VAL A 47 11.73 -5.08 19.35
C VAL A 47 10.53 -4.97 18.42
N ARG A 48 9.95 -6.11 17.98
CA ARG A 48 8.72 -6.12 17.17
C ARG A 48 7.56 -5.46 17.92
N VAL A 49 7.37 -5.80 19.18
CA VAL A 49 6.32 -5.20 20.03
C VAL A 49 6.58 -3.71 20.20
N LEU A 50 7.82 -3.30 20.50
CA LEU A 50 8.17 -1.88 20.63
C LEU A 50 7.87 -1.09 19.34
N LEU A 51 8.25 -1.61 18.18
CA LEU A 51 7.94 -0.98 16.89
C LEU A 51 6.43 -0.87 16.64
N LEU A 52 5.65 -1.89 16.97
CA LEU A 52 4.19 -1.82 16.86
C LEU A 52 3.60 -0.75 17.77
N LEU A 53 4.07 -0.65 19.02
CA LEU A 53 3.58 0.37 19.95
C LEU A 53 3.90 1.78 19.46
N ILE A 54 5.12 2.02 18.98
CA ILE A 54 5.54 3.33 18.42
C ILE A 54 4.71 3.67 17.17
N CYS A 55 4.59 2.75 16.22
CA CYS A 55 3.81 2.99 15.00
C CYS A 55 2.31 3.15 15.30
N GLY A 56 1.76 2.35 16.21
CA GLY A 56 0.37 2.44 16.65
C GLY A 56 0.08 3.80 17.30
N ALA A 57 0.96 4.27 18.18
CA ALA A 57 0.86 5.59 18.77
C ALA A 57 0.93 6.70 17.71
N TYR A 58 1.86 6.60 16.75
CA TYR A 58 1.97 7.54 15.63
C TYR A 58 0.67 7.65 14.81
N PHE A 59 0.03 6.52 14.46
CA PHE A 59 -1.22 6.52 13.71
C PHE A 59 -2.42 7.05 14.52
N GLU A 60 -2.47 6.76 15.82
CA GLU A 60 -3.57 7.20 16.68
C GLU A 60 -3.42 8.65 17.17
N MET A 61 -2.22 9.22 17.19
CA MET A 61 -1.98 10.56 17.73
C MET A 61 -2.83 11.64 17.06
N GLY A 62 -2.88 11.66 15.72
CA GLY A 62 -3.69 12.65 14.99
C GLY A 62 -5.20 12.47 15.21
N SER A 63 -5.64 11.24 15.46
CA SER A 63 -7.04 10.92 15.74
C SER A 63 -7.42 11.34 17.17
N ALA A 64 -6.52 11.14 18.12
CA ALA A 64 -6.68 11.50 19.53
C ALA A 64 -6.73 13.03 19.73
N ILE A 65 -5.83 13.78 19.09
CA ILE A 65 -5.82 15.26 19.16
C ILE A 65 -7.16 15.84 18.67
N LYS A 66 -7.69 15.34 17.56
CA LYS A 66 -8.99 15.78 17.02
C LYS A 66 -10.16 15.45 17.96
N ARG A 67 -10.12 14.34 18.70
CA ARG A 67 -11.16 13.98 19.68
C ARG A 67 -11.12 14.88 20.91
N LEU A 68 -9.91 15.13 21.42
CA LEU A 68 -9.69 16.06 22.54
C LEU A 68 -10.19 17.46 22.19
N ALA A 69 -9.86 17.97 21.00
CA ALA A 69 -10.32 19.26 20.52
C ALA A 69 -11.86 19.37 20.36
N ARG A 70 -12.56 18.22 20.27
CA ARG A 70 -14.03 18.14 20.17
C ARG A 70 -14.70 17.76 21.49
N ILE A 71 -13.97 17.71 22.61
CA ILE A 71 -14.47 17.32 23.93
C ILE A 71 -15.14 15.92 23.88
N GLN A 72 -14.62 15.04 23.02
CA GLN A 72 -15.06 13.65 22.93
C GLN A 72 -14.11 12.77 23.74
N ASN A 73 -14.62 11.63 24.23
CA ASN A 73 -13.80 10.64 24.91
C ASN A 73 -12.57 10.29 24.01
N PRO A 74 -11.33 10.54 24.47
CA PRO A 74 -10.14 10.33 23.67
C PRO A 74 -9.85 8.84 23.42
N LEU A 75 -10.45 7.94 24.20
CA LEU A 75 -10.20 6.51 24.14
C LEU A 75 -10.81 5.89 22.86
N PRO A 76 -10.02 5.14 22.07
CA PRO A 76 -10.43 4.68 20.76
C PRO A 76 -11.23 3.36 20.77
N PHE A 77 -11.56 2.81 21.94
CA PHE A 77 -12.09 1.44 22.08
C PHE A 77 -13.35 1.17 21.24
N ARG A 78 -14.31 2.10 21.22
CA ARG A 78 -15.54 1.94 20.42
C ARG A 78 -15.22 1.91 18.91
N ARG A 79 -14.31 2.77 18.47
CA ARG A 79 -13.84 2.80 17.08
C ARG A 79 -13.10 1.51 16.72
N TRP A 80 -12.27 0.99 17.62
CA TRP A 80 -11.54 -0.26 17.38
C TRP A 80 -12.49 -1.46 17.25
N ALA A 81 -13.57 -1.49 18.05
CA ALA A 81 -14.61 -2.51 17.93
C ALA A 81 -15.34 -2.44 16.58
N ASP A 82 -15.69 -1.23 16.13
CA ASP A 82 -16.36 -1.03 14.84
C ASP A 82 -15.42 -1.16 13.63
N TYR A 83 -14.10 -0.98 13.82
CA TYR A 83 -13.09 -1.10 12.76
C TYR A 83 -13.14 -2.44 12.04
N LYS A 84 -13.35 -3.51 12.80
CA LYS A 84 -13.44 -4.88 12.26
C LYS A 84 -14.60 -5.04 11.29
N LYS A 85 -15.72 -4.34 11.49
CA LYS A 85 -16.89 -4.42 10.61
C LYS A 85 -16.62 -3.84 9.23
N GLY A 86 -15.76 -2.82 9.14
CA GLY A 86 -15.41 -2.17 7.88
C GLY A 86 -14.26 -2.84 7.14
N ARG A 87 -13.11 -3.02 7.80
CA ARG A 87 -11.88 -3.54 7.17
C ARG A 87 -11.81 -5.07 7.12
N GLY A 88 -12.66 -5.76 7.88
CA GLY A 88 -12.62 -7.23 8.00
C GLY A 88 -11.58 -7.77 9.00
N MET A 89 -10.81 -6.89 9.66
CA MET A 89 -9.78 -7.27 10.62
C MET A 89 -9.72 -6.32 11.83
N SER A 90 -9.18 -6.77 12.96
CA SER A 90 -9.00 -5.89 14.13
C SER A 90 -7.88 -4.88 13.88
N VAL A 91 -7.90 -3.77 14.61
CA VAL A 91 -6.88 -2.71 14.52
C VAL A 91 -5.48 -3.26 14.78
N TRP A 92 -5.34 -4.22 15.70
CA TRP A 92 -4.07 -4.86 15.97
C TRP A 92 -3.54 -5.64 14.75
N HIS A 93 -4.37 -6.47 14.12
CA HIS A 93 -3.95 -7.23 12.93
C HIS A 93 -3.64 -6.31 11.76
N ASP A 94 -4.41 -5.25 11.56
CA ASP A 94 -4.18 -4.24 10.52
C ASP A 94 -2.86 -3.49 10.75
N LEU A 95 -2.54 -3.16 12.01
CA LEU A 95 -1.25 -2.55 12.37
C LEU A 95 -0.08 -3.51 12.17
N VAL A 96 -0.25 -4.78 12.54
CA VAL A 96 0.76 -5.82 12.32
C VAL A 96 1.01 -6.03 10.84
N ASP A 97 -0.03 -6.08 10.01
CA ASP A 97 0.08 -6.18 8.56
C ASP A 97 0.74 -4.93 7.97
N TRP A 98 0.36 -3.73 8.43
CA TRP A 98 0.98 -2.49 7.99
C TRP A 98 2.47 -2.44 8.31
N VAL A 99 2.88 -2.73 9.55
CA VAL A 99 4.30 -2.67 9.96
C VAL A 99 5.09 -3.87 9.43
N GLY A 100 4.44 -5.03 9.32
CA GLY A 100 5.04 -6.28 8.91
C GLY A 100 5.12 -6.51 7.42
N GLY A 101 4.31 -5.85 6.59
CA GLY A 101 4.23 -6.07 5.15
C GLY A 101 5.53 -5.73 4.42
N TYR A 102 6.41 -6.73 4.28
CA TYR A 102 7.70 -6.71 3.60
C TYR A 102 7.80 -7.95 2.69
N PRO A 103 8.37 -7.89 1.47
CA PRO A 103 9.07 -6.76 0.84
C PRO A 103 8.17 -5.55 0.55
N PHE A 104 8.74 -4.35 0.71
CA PHE A 104 8.07 -3.07 0.43
C PHE A 104 8.71 -2.41 -0.78
N GLU A 105 7.96 -2.43 -1.88
CA GLU A 105 8.39 -1.95 -3.19
C GLU A 105 7.42 -0.87 -3.65
N VAL A 106 7.97 0.25 -4.10
CA VAL A 106 7.22 1.45 -4.49
C VAL A 106 7.55 1.83 -5.93
N ALA A 107 6.62 2.51 -6.58
CA ALA A 107 6.86 3.15 -7.87
C ALA A 107 6.04 4.43 -7.99
N LYS A 108 6.54 5.37 -8.77
CA LYS A 108 5.74 6.50 -9.24
C LYS A 108 4.75 6.03 -10.32
N PRO A 109 3.58 6.68 -10.47
CA PRO A 109 2.61 6.31 -11.49
C PRO A 109 3.19 6.26 -12.92
N GLU A 110 4.03 7.23 -13.26
CA GLU A 110 4.66 7.32 -14.58
C GLU A 110 5.63 6.17 -14.87
N GLU A 111 6.30 5.61 -13.86
CA GLU A 111 7.20 4.47 -14.04
C GLU A 111 6.42 3.20 -14.39
N VAL A 112 5.31 2.95 -13.68
CA VAL A 112 4.41 1.82 -13.96
C VAL A 112 3.75 1.99 -15.33
N PHE A 113 3.29 3.21 -15.65
CA PHE A 113 2.72 3.54 -16.95
C PHE A 113 3.72 3.26 -18.09
N ASN A 114 4.91 3.85 -18.03
CA ASN A 114 5.92 3.69 -19.08
C ASN A 114 6.35 2.22 -19.24
N PHE A 115 6.48 1.51 -18.11
CA PHE A 115 6.82 0.08 -18.12
C PHE A 115 5.81 -0.74 -18.92
N TYR A 116 4.51 -0.57 -18.67
CA TYR A 116 3.46 -1.31 -19.37
C TYR A 116 3.24 -0.80 -20.80
N TYR A 117 3.32 0.51 -21.01
CA TYR A 117 3.21 1.12 -22.34
C TYR A 117 4.24 0.54 -23.32
N SER A 118 5.49 0.42 -22.89
CA SER A 118 6.57 -0.20 -23.70
C SER A 118 6.31 -1.67 -24.08
N LYS A 119 5.33 -2.33 -23.44
CA LYS A 119 4.97 -3.73 -23.65
C LYS A 119 3.65 -3.91 -24.39
N GLY A 120 3.14 -2.86 -25.04
CA GLY A 120 1.91 -2.91 -25.83
C GLY A 120 0.64 -2.86 -24.99
N PHE A 121 0.70 -2.26 -23.79
CA PHE A 121 -0.47 -2.01 -22.96
C PHE A 121 -0.91 -0.55 -23.04
N ILE A 122 -2.22 -0.32 -23.03
CA ILE A 122 -2.82 1.02 -22.89
C ILE A 122 -3.42 1.16 -21.49
N LEU A 123 -3.16 2.28 -20.82
CA LEU A 123 -3.79 2.62 -19.55
C LEU A 123 -5.25 3.02 -19.80
N THR A 124 -6.18 2.26 -19.21
CA THR A 124 -7.63 2.52 -19.34
C THR A 124 -8.22 3.17 -18.10
N LYS A 125 -7.61 2.97 -16.93
CA LYS A 125 -8.02 3.63 -15.68
C LYS A 125 -6.84 3.78 -14.74
N LEU A 126 -6.79 4.93 -14.07
CA LEU A 126 -5.84 5.25 -13.02
C LEU A 126 -6.58 5.83 -11.82
N LYS A 127 -6.26 5.35 -10.63
CA LYS A 127 -6.62 5.99 -9.37
C LYS A 127 -5.35 6.16 -8.54
N THR A 128 -5.06 7.40 -8.16
CA THR A 128 -3.88 7.71 -7.35
C THR A 128 -4.26 7.98 -5.91
N CYS A 129 -3.26 7.92 -5.02
CA CYS A 129 -3.41 8.34 -3.63
C CYS A 129 -3.23 9.85 -3.42
N ALA A 130 -3.17 10.67 -4.48
CA ALA A 130 -2.90 12.12 -4.39
C ALA A 130 -1.69 12.48 -3.51
N GLY A 131 -0.64 11.65 -3.54
CA GLY A 131 0.57 11.84 -2.74
C GLY A 131 0.50 11.30 -1.31
N SER A 132 -0.63 10.72 -0.87
CA SER A 132 -0.74 10.07 0.44
C SER A 132 -0.06 8.69 0.47
N LEU A 133 0.02 8.12 1.68
CA LEU A 133 0.33 6.72 1.88
C LEU A 133 -0.75 5.85 1.21
N GLY A 134 -0.34 4.75 0.58
CA GLY A 134 -1.25 3.80 -0.05
C GLY A 134 -0.73 3.31 -1.40
N CYS A 135 -1.62 2.76 -2.22
CA CYS A 135 -1.29 2.24 -3.55
C CYS A 135 -1.95 3.07 -4.64
N ASN A 136 -1.19 3.34 -5.70
CA ASN A 136 -1.79 3.73 -6.97
C ASN A 136 -2.36 2.48 -7.64
N GLU A 137 -3.58 2.58 -8.18
CA GLU A 137 -4.32 1.49 -8.82
C GLU A 137 -4.40 1.75 -10.33
N PHE A 138 -4.09 0.74 -11.14
CA PHE A 138 -4.01 0.82 -12.59
C PHE A 138 -4.85 -0.28 -13.22
N VAL A 139 -5.51 0.06 -14.33
CA VAL A 139 -6.13 -0.91 -15.23
C VAL A 139 -5.56 -0.70 -16.62
N PHE A 140 -4.87 -1.73 -17.13
CA PHE A 140 -4.31 -1.73 -18.47
C PHE A 140 -5.09 -2.69 -19.39
N LEU A 141 -5.19 -2.34 -20.66
CA LEU A 141 -5.62 -3.22 -21.75
C LEU A 141 -4.38 -3.62 -22.55
N LYS A 142 -4.18 -4.92 -22.79
CA LYS A 142 -3.13 -5.39 -23.70
C LYS A 142 -3.64 -5.33 -25.13
N LEU A 143 -2.92 -4.68 -26.03
CA LEU A 143 -3.29 -4.64 -27.43
C LEU A 143 -2.99 -5.99 -28.09
N GLY A 144 -3.97 -6.53 -28.82
CA GLY A 144 -3.73 -7.66 -29.69
C GLY A 144 -2.67 -7.36 -30.73
N ARG A 145 -1.83 -8.36 -31.05
CA ARG A 145 -0.91 -8.23 -32.19
C ARG A 145 -1.75 -8.22 -33.47
N VAL A 146 -1.76 -7.09 -34.18
CA VAL A 146 -2.21 -7.08 -35.57
C VAL A 146 -1.13 -7.82 -36.36
N LEU A 147 -1.43 -9.08 -36.72
CA LEU A 147 -0.66 -9.81 -37.72
C LEU A 147 -1.00 -9.16 -39.06
N PHE A 148 -0.04 -8.46 -39.65
CA PHE A 148 -0.07 -8.08 -41.07
C PHE A 148 0.43 -9.24 -41.92
#